data_AF-A0A0D3DJQ0-F1
#
_entry.id   AF-A0A0D3DJQ0-F1
#
_cell.length_a   1.000
_cell.length_b   1.000
_cell.length_c   1.000
_cell.angle_alpha   90.00
_cell.angle_beta   90.00
_cell.angle_gamma   90.00
#
_symmetry.space_group_name_H-M   'P 1'
#
loop_
_entity.id
_entity.type
_entity.pdbx_description
1 polymer ?
#
loop_
_entity_poly.entity_id
_entity_poly.type
_entity_poly.pdbx_seq_one_letter_code
_entity_poly.pdbx_strand_id
1 'polypeptide(L)' 'MTHATSDGVFVDPASEKLFRTVAGRIEERETQLTQESPDGLPVTLSTQEVDRIFEEVT' A
#
# COMPACT_ATOMS: atom_id res chain seq x y z
N MET A 1 -23.47 8.90 3.54
CA MET A 1 -22.51 8.28 2.60
C MET A 1 -21.68 7.32 3.43
N THR A 2 -21.98 6.03 3.32
CA THR A 2 -21.41 4.98 4.15
C THR A 2 -20.32 4.30 3.34
N HIS A 3 -19.06 4.57 3.69
CA HIS A 3 -17.91 3.98 3.02
C HIS A 3 -17.59 2.61 3.64
N ALA A 4 -17.30 1.64 2.77
CA ALA A 4 -16.83 0.27 3.01
C ALA A 4 -17.88 -0.78 3.44
N THR A 5 -18.23 -1.66 2.49
CA THR A 5 -18.69 -3.02 2.79
C THR A 5 -17.49 -3.83 3.29
N SER A 6 -17.61 -4.44 4.47
CA SER A 6 -16.56 -5.13 5.22
C SER A 6 -15.94 -6.38 4.55
N ASP A 7 -16.15 -6.58 3.25
CA ASP A 7 -15.69 -7.73 2.46
C ASP A 7 -14.41 -7.47 1.64
N GLY A 8 -13.82 -6.27 1.72
CA GLY A 8 -12.66 -5.91 0.89
C GLY A 8 -12.99 -5.76 -0.60
N VAL A 9 -14.28 -5.70 -0.94
CA VAL A 9 -14.77 -5.49 -2.30
C VAL A 9 -14.81 -3.98 -2.57
N PHE A 10 -13.99 -3.55 -3.53
CA PHE A 10 -14.05 -2.19 -4.07
C PHE A 10 -15.31 -2.04 -4.93
N VAL A 11 -16.19 -1.10 -4.55
CA VAL A 11 -17.44 -0.82 -5.28
C VAL A 11 -17.18 -0.07 -6.59
N ASP A 12 -16.05 0.64 -6.65
CA ASP A 12 -15.67 1.48 -7.78
C ASP A 12 -14.36 0.97 -8.42
N PRO A 13 -14.32 0.78 -9.76
CA PRO A 13 -13.13 0.28 -10.45
C PRO A 13 -11.94 1.24 -10.40
N ALA A 14 -12.16 2.55 -10.22
CA ALA A 14 -11.05 3.49 -10.03
C ALA A 14 -10.42 3.31 -8.63
N SER A 15 -11.23 3.06 -7.61
CA SER A 15 -10.78 2.74 -6.24
C SER A 15 -10.00 1.43 -6.19
N GLU A 16 -10.44 0.40 -6.93
CA GLU A 16 -9.69 -0.86 -7.05
C GLU A 16 -8.32 -0.64 -7.72
N LYS A 17 -8.29 0.16 -8.80
CA LYS A 17 -7.04 0.50 -9.49
C LYS A 17 -6.08 1.24 -8.55
N LEU A 18 -6.59 2.20 -7.78
CA LEU A 18 -5.83 2.98 -6.81
C LEU A 18 -5.26 2.08 -5.71
N PHE A 19 -6.08 1.16 -5.16
CA PHE A 19 -5.60 0.17 -4.19
C PHE A 19 -4.50 -0.73 -4.74
N ARG A 20 -4.63 -1.24 -5.96
CA ARG A 20 -3.57 -2.05 -6.60
C ARG A 20 -2.30 -1.24 -6.85
N THR A 21 -2.42 0.02 -7.25
CA THR A 21 -1.26 0.92 -7.43
C THR A 21 -0.55 1.19 -6.11
N VAL A 22 -1.29 1.51 -5.05
CA VAL A 22 -0.75 1.72 -3.70
C VAL A 22 -0.13 0.44 -3.16
N ALA A 23 -0.80 -0.71 -3.29
CA ALA A 23 -0.27 -2.01 -2.88
C ALA A 23 1.06 -2.34 -3.60
N GLY A 24 1.14 -2.09 -4.92
CA GLY A 24 2.38 -2.28 -5.67
C GLY A 24 3.52 -1.36 -5.20
N ARG A 25 3.20 -0.09 -4.88
CA ARG A 25 4.17 0.86 -4.30
C ARG A 25 4.65 0.43 -2.91
N ILE A 26 3.75 -0.08 -2.06
CA ILE A 26 4.08 -0.61 -0.74
C ILE A 26 5.05 -1.78 -0.88
N GLU A 27 4.72 -2.76 -1.73
CA GLU A 27 5.56 -3.94 -1.94
C GLU A 27 6.95 -3.59 -2.52
N GLU A 28 7.01 -2.63 -3.46
CA GLU A 28 8.26 -2.09 -4.00
C GLU A 28 9.14 -1.47 -2.90
N ARG A 29 8.53 -0.70 -2.00
CA ARG A 29 9.21 -0.04 -0.88
C ARG A 29 9.65 -1.03 0.19
N GLU A 30 8.80 -1.98 0.56
CA GLU A 30 9.15 -3.07 1.50
C GLU A 30 10.29 -3.92 0.94
N THR A 31 10.27 -4.22 -0.36
CA THR A 31 11.34 -4.95 -1.03
C THR A 31 12.64 -4.15 -1.02
N GLN A 32 12.61 -2.85 -1.37
CA GLN A 32 13.79 -1.97 -1.27
C GLN A 32 14.37 -1.94 0.14
N LEU A 33 13.53 -1.68 1.15
CA LEU A 33 13.97 -1.65 2.55
C LEU A 33 14.51 -2.99 3.02
N THR A 34 13.94 -4.10 2.56
CA THR A 34 14.45 -5.46 2.85
C THR A 34 15.81 -5.70 2.19
N GLN A 35 16.05 -5.17 0.98
CA GLN A 35 17.37 -5.24 0.32
C GLN A 35 18.41 -4.34 0.99
N GLU A 36 17.99 -3.18 1.51
CA GLU A 36 18.85 -2.25 2.25
C GLU A 36 19.12 -2.72 3.68
N SER A 37 18.22 -3.54 4.24
CA SER A 37 18.35 -4.07 5.59
C SER A 37 19.37 -5.22 5.62
N PRO A 38 20.46 -5.09 6.40
CA PRO A 38 21.51 -6.12 6.48
C PRO A 38 21.01 -7.43 7.12
N ASP A 39 19.90 -7.36 7.86
CA ASP A 39 19.26 -8.51 8.50
C ASP A 39 18.47 -9.38 7.51
N GLY A 40 18.21 -8.88 6.28
CA GLY A 40 17.38 -9.57 5.29
C GLY A 40 15.96 -9.86 5.77
N LEU A 41 15.53 -9.21 6.86
CA LEU A 41 14.22 -9.35 7.43
C LEU A 41 13.21 -8.55 6.60
N PRO A 42 12.01 -9.10 6.37
CA PRO A 42 10.95 -8.36 5.71
C PRO A 42 10.63 -7.11 6.52
N VAL A 43 10.95 -5.96 5.95
CA VAL A 43 10.63 -4.67 6.57
C VAL A 43 9.18 -4.38 6.29
N THR A 44 8.36 -4.35 7.34
CA THR A 44 6.96 -3.94 7.23
C THR A 44 6.85 -2.42 7.22
N LEU A 45 6.19 -1.85 6.20
CA LEU A 45 5.97 -0.41 6.16
C LEU A 45 5.07 0.05 7.31
N SER A 46 5.43 1.18 7.90
CA SER A 46 4.60 1.85 8.90
C SER A 46 3.42 2.54 8.24
N THR A 47 2.33 2.73 9.00
CA THR A 47 1.12 3.43 8.52
C THR A 47 1.41 4.81 7.92
N GLN A 48 2.39 5.54 8.45
CA GLN A 48 2.81 6.85 7.91
C GLN A 48 3.44 6.75 6.52
N GLU A 49 4.21 5.69 6.24
CA GLU A 49 4.82 5.48 4.92
C GLU A 49 3.76 5.09 3.90
N VAL A 50 2.80 4.23 4.31
CA VAL A 50 1.63 3.87 3.49
C VAL A 50 0.78 5.10 3.17
N ASP A 51 0.55 5.97 4.15
CA ASP A 51 -0.20 7.22 3.95
C ASP A 51 0.50 8.15 2.96
N ARG A 52 1.82 8.31 3.08
CA ARG A 52 2.63 9.05 2.10
C ARG A 52 2.53 8.46 0.69
N ILE A 53 2.54 7.13 0.56
CA ILE A 53 2.36 6.46 -0.73
C ILE A 53 0.98 6.75 -1.32
N PHE A 54 -0.06 6.78 -0.48
CA PHE A 54 -1.41 7.12 -0.92
C PHE A 54 -1.51 8.56 -1.41
N GLU A 55 -0.87 9.50 -0.72
CA GLU A 55 -0.77 10.91 -1.15
C GLU A 55 0.05 11.09 -2.44
N GLU A 56 1.05 10.23 -2.68
CA GLU A 56 1.85 10.28 -3.92
C GLU A 56 1.11 9.72 -5.13
N VAL A 57 0.21 8.74 -4.92
CA VAL A 57 -0.57 8.07 -5.97
C VAL A 57 -1.87 8.82 -6.29
N THR A 58 -2.32 9.70 -5.39
CA THR A 58 -3.52 10.56 -5.54
C THR A 58 -3.18 11.86 -6.25
#